data_AF-A0A9D1CMN9-F1
#
_entry.id   AF-A0A9D1CMN9-F1
#
_cell.length_a   1.000
_cell.length_b   1.000
_cell.length_c   1.000
_cell.angle_alpha   90.00
_cell.angle_beta   90.00
_cell.angle_gamma   90.00
#
_symmetry.space_group_name_H-M   'P 1'
#
loop_
_entity.id
_entity.type
_entity.pdbx_description
1 polymer ?
#
loop_
_entity_poly.entity_id
_entity_poly.type
_entity_poly.pdbx_seq_one_letter_code
_entity_poly.pdbx_strand_id
1 'polypeptide(L)'
;MFKTWKIAYSLKNTYRVNSILYALKQIPILGRFLPEGLYRVRGFKILANILSGLWELVTVFGGKVLYFLTLVCGIGILYEKVLPREAFLHIFLFLTLIGGYIKTGMFDPTRDKYYAMMLLGMDARRYTLSDYAYTLGKTVVGFLPFTVLFGLARQVPLWVCLVLPFCVAGVKLGVAAYTLRDYEKRGKAFNENKLEKHQWILTLVFLALAYGLPAVGIALPFWVSVAVLGVFLPLGLLGIRKVRSFDRYREVNQQLLFQMLHQMDEAKTAPQMVSRKAISADTAVTSHKKGMGYLNELFIKRHQKILWSASVKIAAVCAILSCGAVAALLLFPQLRGEVNALVLTFLPYFTFIMYALNRGTGFTQALFVNCDHSLLTYSFYKQPKFVLKLFRIRLWEIMKINALPAGVIGLGLCGILWASGGTENPLDYGVLVVSILAMSLFFSIHYLTLYYLLQPYNAGTEMKSATYQIAMFATYLVCYSMMQVRLPILVFGLACIAFCVVYSLVACILVYRLAPKTFRIRP
;
A
#
# COMPACT_ATOMS: atom_id res chain seq x y z
N MET A 1 -19.33 23.24 -22.29
CA MET A 1 -18.26 22.64 -21.45
C MET A 1 -18.69 22.43 -20.01
N PHE A 2 -19.26 23.44 -19.33
CA PHE A 2 -19.71 23.30 -17.93
C PHE A 2 -20.74 22.18 -17.69
N LYS A 3 -21.74 22.04 -18.58
CA LYS A 3 -22.72 20.93 -18.53
C LYS A 3 -22.05 19.56 -18.59
N THR A 4 -21.07 19.40 -19.47
CA THR A 4 -20.27 18.16 -19.62
C THR A 4 -19.50 17.85 -18.35
N TRP A 5 -18.83 18.86 -17.77
CA TRP A 5 -18.12 18.71 -16.50
C TRP A 5 -19.06 18.33 -15.35
N LYS A 6 -20.24 18.98 -15.23
CA LYS A 6 -21.22 18.66 -14.19
C LYS A 6 -21.69 17.20 -14.26
N ILE A 7 -21.92 16.70 -15.47
CA ILE A 7 -22.29 15.29 -15.70
C ILE A 7 -21.12 14.37 -15.34
N ALA A 8 -19.90 14.69 -15.81
CA ALA A 8 -18.69 13.91 -15.51
C ALA A 8 -18.41 13.83 -14.00
N TYR A 9 -18.49 14.96 -13.29
CA TYR A 9 -18.28 15.04 -11.85
C TYR A 9 -19.37 14.27 -11.08
N SER A 10 -20.63 14.38 -11.49
CA SER A 10 -21.73 13.60 -10.92
C SER A 10 -21.53 12.09 -11.11
N LEU A 11 -21.06 11.67 -12.30
CA LEU A 11 -20.77 10.26 -12.59
C LEU A 11 -19.64 9.74 -11.70
N LYS A 12 -18.54 10.50 -11.59
CA LYS A 12 -17.40 10.17 -10.74
C LYS A 12 -17.80 10.02 -9.27
N ASN A 13 -18.59 10.97 -8.75
CA ASN A 13 -19.11 10.89 -7.39
C ASN A 13 -20.03 9.68 -7.22
N THR A 14 -20.95 9.44 -8.16
CA THR A 14 -21.86 8.28 -8.10
C THR A 14 -21.09 6.96 -8.08
N TYR A 15 -20.05 6.82 -8.90
CA TYR A 15 -19.19 5.63 -8.92
C TYR A 15 -18.49 5.40 -7.57
N ARG A 16 -17.92 6.47 -7.01
CA ARG A 16 -17.22 6.43 -5.72
C ARG A 16 -18.15 6.07 -4.57
N VAL A 17 -19.32 6.71 -4.50
CA VAL A 17 -20.34 6.44 -3.49
C VAL A 17 -20.85 5.00 -3.60
N ASN A 18 -21.13 4.53 -4.82
CA ASN A 18 -21.57 3.15 -5.04
C ASN A 18 -20.51 2.13 -4.63
N SER A 19 -19.23 2.42 -4.84
CA SER A 19 -18.13 1.55 -4.42
C SER A 19 -17.99 1.47 -2.90
N ILE A 20 -18.17 2.60 -2.20
CA ILE A 20 -18.19 2.64 -0.72
C ILE A 20 -19.40 1.86 -0.19
N LEU A 21 -20.58 2.10 -0.75
CA LEU A 21 -21.80 1.38 -0.39
C LEU A 21 -21.67 -0.13 -0.58
N TYR A 22 -21.08 -0.54 -1.70
CA TYR A 22 -20.79 -1.93 -1.98
C TYR A 22 -19.86 -2.53 -0.92
N ALA A 23 -18.78 -1.83 -0.56
CA ALA A 23 -17.86 -2.28 0.49
C ALA A 23 -18.54 -2.38 1.88
N LEU A 24 -19.39 -1.41 2.25
CA LEU A 24 -20.13 -1.44 3.51
C LEU A 24 -21.12 -2.61 3.59
N LYS A 25 -21.81 -2.92 2.47
CA LYS A 25 -22.74 -4.05 2.39
C LYS A 25 -22.05 -5.42 2.52
N GLN A 26 -20.77 -5.51 2.17
CA GLN A 26 -20.01 -6.75 2.34
C GLN A 26 -19.71 -7.08 3.82
N ILE A 27 -19.90 -6.12 4.74
CA ILE A 27 -19.71 -6.34 6.18
C ILE A 27 -20.98 -7.03 6.73
N PRO A 28 -20.93 -8.28 7.24
CA PRO A 28 -22.10 -9.10 7.59
C PRO A 28 -23.05 -8.48 8.60
N ILE A 29 -22.52 -7.68 9.54
CA ILE A 29 -23.34 -7.00 10.55
C ILE A 29 -24.08 -5.84 9.89
N LEU A 30 -23.35 -4.92 9.23
CA LEU A 30 -23.94 -3.77 8.54
C LEU A 30 -24.84 -4.19 7.38
N GLY A 31 -24.44 -5.18 6.59
CA GLY A 31 -25.21 -5.69 5.44
C GLY A 31 -26.58 -6.25 5.82
N ARG A 32 -26.78 -6.74 7.05
CA ARG A 32 -28.10 -7.15 7.55
C ARG A 32 -29.03 -5.96 7.82
N PHE A 33 -28.48 -4.80 8.18
CA PHE A 33 -29.24 -3.57 8.44
C PHE A 33 -29.38 -2.68 7.20
N LEU A 34 -28.63 -2.95 6.13
CA LEU A 34 -28.61 -2.11 4.92
C LEU A 34 -29.45 -2.75 3.80
N PRO A 35 -30.71 -2.30 3.58
CA PRO A 35 -31.59 -2.88 2.57
C PRO A 35 -31.07 -2.70 1.13
N GLU A 36 -31.55 -3.52 0.18
CA GLU A 36 -31.21 -3.36 -1.23
C GLU A 36 -31.62 -1.99 -1.81
N GLY A 37 -32.74 -1.45 -1.32
CA GLY A 37 -33.24 -0.12 -1.66
C GLY A 37 -32.35 1.06 -1.25
N LEU A 38 -31.27 0.84 -0.47
CA LEU A 38 -30.34 1.88 -0.04
C LEU A 38 -29.71 2.66 -1.21
N TYR A 39 -29.52 2.00 -2.36
CA TYR A 39 -29.05 2.67 -3.59
C TYR A 39 -30.08 3.66 -4.19
N ARG A 40 -31.35 3.55 -3.80
CA ARG A 40 -32.45 4.42 -4.25
C ARG A 40 -32.72 5.58 -3.28
N VAL A 41 -32.31 5.49 -2.02
CA VAL A 41 -32.59 6.50 -0.98
C VAL A 41 -31.91 7.83 -1.31
N ARG A 42 -32.72 8.88 -1.52
CA ARG A 42 -32.24 10.22 -1.88
C ARG A 42 -31.38 10.85 -0.78
N GLY A 43 -31.76 10.67 0.50
CA GLY A 43 -31.02 11.24 1.65
C GLY A 43 -29.56 10.76 1.71
N PHE A 44 -29.32 9.46 1.51
CA PHE A 44 -27.95 8.93 1.50
C PHE A 44 -27.11 9.48 0.34
N LYS A 45 -27.72 9.68 -0.84
CA LYS A 45 -27.03 10.32 -1.97
C LYS A 45 -26.64 11.76 -1.68
N ILE A 46 -27.48 12.50 -0.97
CA ILE A 46 -27.19 13.87 -0.55
C ILE A 46 -26.02 13.87 0.43
N LEU A 47 -26.05 13.04 1.48
CA LEU A 47 -24.97 12.91 2.44
C LEU A 47 -23.65 12.48 1.79
N ALA A 48 -23.70 11.50 0.88
CA ALA A 48 -22.53 11.02 0.18
C ALA A 48 -21.95 12.07 -0.79
N ASN A 49 -22.81 12.90 -1.40
CA ASN A 49 -22.36 14.06 -2.19
C ASN A 49 -21.69 15.13 -1.31
N ILE A 50 -22.24 15.42 -0.12
CA ILE A 50 -21.63 16.33 0.86
C ILE A 50 -20.24 15.82 1.27
N LEU A 51 -20.15 14.54 1.67
CA LEU A 51 -18.88 13.91 2.03
C LEU A 51 -17.89 13.90 0.86
N SER A 52 -18.35 13.67 -0.37
CA SER A 52 -17.50 13.74 -1.56
C SER A 52 -16.98 15.16 -1.81
N GLY A 53 -17.81 16.18 -1.59
CA GLY A 53 -17.41 17.58 -1.66
C GLY A 53 -16.36 17.95 -0.59
N LEU A 54 -16.60 17.55 0.66
CA LEU A 54 -15.63 17.72 1.75
C LEU A 54 -14.31 16.99 1.45
N TRP A 55 -14.39 15.76 0.97
CA TRP A 55 -13.20 15.02 0.57
C TRP A 55 -12.47 15.70 -0.59
N GLU A 56 -13.18 16.23 -1.58
CA GLU A 56 -12.57 16.98 -2.68
C GLU A 56 -11.79 18.19 -2.13
N LEU A 57 -12.35 18.95 -1.18
CA LEU A 57 -11.63 20.05 -0.50
C LEU A 57 -10.35 19.55 0.19
N VAL A 58 -10.44 18.47 0.97
CA VAL A 58 -9.27 17.87 1.63
C VAL A 58 -8.21 17.47 0.59
N THR A 59 -8.61 16.90 -0.55
CA THR A 59 -7.64 16.52 -1.61
C THR A 59 -7.04 17.70 -2.35
N VAL A 60 -7.76 18.83 -2.46
CA VAL A 60 -7.25 20.06 -3.08
C VAL A 60 -6.13 20.66 -2.24
N PHE A 61 -6.31 20.72 -0.91
CA PHE A 61 -5.37 21.42 -0.03
C PHE A 61 -4.39 20.49 0.69
N GLY A 62 -4.83 19.35 1.21
CA GLY A 62 -4.03 18.49 2.11
C GLY A 62 -2.71 18.03 1.50
N GLY A 63 -2.73 17.59 0.25
CA GLY A 63 -1.50 17.21 -0.45
C GLY A 63 -0.54 18.39 -0.70
N LYS A 64 -1.06 19.62 -0.82
CA LYS A 64 -0.27 20.84 -1.04
C LYS A 64 0.36 21.34 0.26
N VAL A 65 -0.37 21.30 1.37
CA VAL A 65 0.19 21.55 2.70
C VAL A 65 1.38 20.64 2.96
N LEU A 66 1.19 19.33 2.77
CA LEU A 66 2.25 18.36 3.00
C LEU A 66 3.44 18.59 2.07
N TYR A 67 3.19 18.87 0.79
CA TYR A 67 4.23 19.21 -0.19
C TYR A 67 5.10 20.40 0.25
N PHE A 68 4.49 21.49 0.71
CA PHE A 68 5.26 22.65 1.18
C PHE A 68 5.95 22.37 2.52
N LEU A 69 5.27 21.74 3.48
CA LEU A 69 5.84 21.44 4.79
C LEU A 69 7.06 20.53 4.70
N THR A 70 7.02 19.48 3.88
CA THR A 70 8.08 18.46 3.86
C THR A 70 9.10 18.73 2.76
N LEU A 71 8.65 18.85 1.50
CA LEU A 71 9.55 18.85 0.34
C LEU A 71 10.16 20.22 0.05
N VAL A 72 9.42 21.31 0.28
CA VAL A 72 9.92 22.67 -0.03
C VAL A 72 10.55 23.31 1.21
N CYS A 73 9.75 23.58 2.25
CA CYS A 73 10.18 24.34 3.41
C CYS A 73 10.92 23.49 4.42
N GLY A 74 10.46 22.26 4.70
CA GLY A 74 11.04 21.38 5.73
C GLY A 74 12.51 21.09 5.47
N ILE A 75 12.83 20.57 4.28
CA ILE A 75 14.22 20.36 3.86
C ILE A 75 14.98 21.69 3.77
N GLY A 76 14.32 22.76 3.30
CA GLY A 76 14.90 24.10 3.24
C GLY A 76 15.24 24.73 4.58
N ILE A 77 14.92 24.13 5.73
CA ILE A 77 15.42 24.56 7.05
C ILE A 77 16.87 24.10 7.25
N LEU A 78 17.27 22.97 6.63
CA LEU A 78 18.59 22.37 6.82
C LEU A 78 19.72 23.13 6.11
N TYR A 79 19.38 24.09 5.24
CA TYR A 79 20.33 24.85 4.43
C TYR A 79 20.63 26.21 5.07
N GLU A 80 21.61 26.25 5.97
CA GLU A 80 22.03 27.48 6.64
C GLU A 80 22.93 28.38 5.78
N LYS A 81 23.57 27.81 4.73
CA LYS A 81 24.52 28.50 3.85
C LYS A 81 23.87 29.33 2.74
N VAL A 82 22.54 29.29 2.61
CA VAL A 82 21.78 29.90 1.52
C VAL A 82 20.65 30.75 2.07
N LEU A 83 20.34 31.87 1.42
CA LEU A 83 19.21 32.71 1.80
C LEU A 83 17.88 31.91 1.72
N PRO A 84 17.02 31.96 2.75
CA PRO A 84 15.79 31.16 2.79
C PRO A 84 14.85 31.37 1.59
N ARG A 85 14.81 32.60 1.04
CA ARG A 85 14.02 32.95 -0.15
C ARG A 85 14.53 32.27 -1.43
N GLU A 86 15.85 32.12 -1.56
CA GLU A 86 16.51 31.54 -2.74
C GLU A 86 16.41 30.02 -2.70
N ALA A 87 16.66 29.42 -1.53
CA ALA A 87 16.42 27.99 -1.32
C ALA A 87 14.97 27.61 -1.63
N PHE A 88 13.99 28.40 -1.17
CA PHE A 88 12.57 28.17 -1.45
C PHE A 88 12.27 28.15 -2.95
N LEU A 89 12.66 29.19 -3.69
CA LEU A 89 12.38 29.30 -5.13
C LEU A 89 13.16 28.28 -5.96
N HIS A 90 14.40 27.98 -5.58
CA HIS A 90 15.25 26.98 -6.23
C HIS A 90 14.62 25.58 -6.13
N ILE A 91 14.29 25.15 -4.91
CA ILE A 91 13.65 23.84 -4.69
C ILE A 91 12.29 23.80 -5.39
N PHE A 92 11.48 24.86 -5.25
CA PHE A 92 10.17 24.94 -5.88
C PHE A 92 10.23 24.83 -7.40
N LEU A 93 11.22 25.44 -8.06
CA LEU A 93 11.43 25.38 -9.51
C LEU A 93 11.62 23.94 -9.99
N PHE A 94 12.59 23.21 -9.43
CA PHE A 94 12.89 21.84 -9.87
C PHE A 94 11.75 20.88 -9.54
N LEU A 95 11.12 21.02 -8.37
CA LEU A 95 9.94 20.22 -8.03
C LEU A 95 8.73 20.54 -8.93
N THR A 96 8.60 21.78 -9.41
CA THR A 96 7.56 22.16 -10.38
C THR A 96 7.80 21.49 -11.73
N LEU A 97 9.04 21.42 -12.19
CA LEU A 97 9.41 20.69 -13.41
C LEU A 97 9.07 19.19 -13.30
N ILE A 98 9.47 18.55 -12.19
CA ILE A 98 9.14 17.16 -11.88
C ILE A 98 7.61 16.95 -11.89
N GLY A 99 6.88 17.78 -11.14
CA GLY A 99 5.42 17.71 -11.07
C GLY A 99 4.73 17.95 -12.41
N GLY A 100 5.38 18.69 -13.31
CA GLY A 100 4.90 19.03 -14.64
C GLY A 100 4.70 17.82 -15.54
N TYR A 101 5.70 16.95 -15.67
CA TYR A 101 5.63 15.77 -16.55
C TYR A 101 5.19 14.49 -15.86
N ILE A 102 5.37 14.36 -14.54
CA ILE A 102 4.88 13.18 -13.82
C ILE A 102 3.35 13.15 -13.78
N LYS A 103 2.73 14.31 -13.57
CA LYS A 103 1.26 14.40 -13.42
C LYS A 103 0.71 15.67 -14.04
N THR A 104 0.57 15.62 -15.37
CA THR A 104 -0.05 16.73 -16.12
C THR A 104 -1.52 16.89 -15.72
N GLY A 105 -2.22 15.77 -15.47
CA GLY A 105 -3.63 15.70 -15.11
C GLY A 105 -4.58 15.70 -16.29
N MET A 106 -4.09 15.63 -17.54
CA MET A 106 -4.94 15.57 -18.73
C MET A 106 -5.39 14.15 -19.03
N PHE A 107 -4.47 13.20 -18.98
CA PHE A 107 -4.70 11.81 -19.40
C PHE A 107 -4.39 10.84 -18.27
N ASP A 108 -5.32 10.76 -17.33
CA ASP A 108 -5.31 9.77 -16.25
C ASP A 108 -6.39 8.70 -16.51
N PRO A 109 -6.03 7.47 -16.93
CA PRO A 109 -7.00 6.43 -17.21
C PRO A 109 -7.65 5.92 -15.93
N THR A 110 -8.96 6.11 -15.84
CA THR A 110 -9.77 5.76 -14.67
C THR A 110 -11.07 5.09 -15.11
N ARG A 111 -11.67 4.28 -14.23
CA ARG A 111 -12.90 3.55 -14.54
C ARG A 111 -14.08 4.48 -14.85
N ASP A 112 -14.21 5.59 -14.13
CA ASP A 112 -15.26 6.60 -14.39
C ASP A 112 -15.10 7.25 -15.78
N LYS A 113 -13.87 7.49 -16.24
CA LYS A 113 -13.60 7.92 -17.61
C LYS A 113 -13.95 6.86 -18.66
N TYR A 114 -13.70 5.58 -18.37
CA TYR A 114 -14.14 4.48 -19.22
C TYR A 114 -15.67 4.42 -19.34
N TYR A 115 -16.40 4.49 -18.22
CA TYR A 115 -17.87 4.55 -18.24
C TYR A 115 -18.38 5.76 -19.04
N ALA A 116 -17.84 6.96 -18.79
CA ALA A 116 -18.25 8.17 -19.46
C ALA A 116 -18.06 8.11 -20.99
N MET A 117 -16.85 7.76 -21.43
CA MET A 117 -16.49 7.88 -22.84
C MET A 117 -16.85 6.63 -23.63
N MET A 118 -16.54 5.43 -23.12
CA MET A 118 -16.72 4.20 -23.88
C MET A 118 -18.14 3.66 -23.80
N LEU A 119 -18.73 3.63 -22.59
CA LEU A 119 -20.05 3.03 -22.39
C LEU A 119 -21.20 4.03 -22.62
N LEU A 120 -21.09 5.25 -22.12
CA LEU A 120 -22.12 6.29 -22.26
C LEU A 120 -21.95 7.17 -23.50
N GLY A 121 -20.89 6.95 -24.29
CA GLY A 121 -20.67 7.65 -25.54
C GLY A 121 -20.44 9.16 -25.40
N MET A 122 -19.99 9.65 -24.24
CA MET A 122 -19.69 11.08 -24.08
C MET A 122 -18.57 11.52 -25.03
N ASP A 123 -18.71 12.73 -25.59
CA ASP A 123 -17.68 13.40 -26.40
C ASP A 123 -16.37 13.51 -25.60
N ALA A 124 -15.34 12.79 -26.07
CA ALA A 124 -14.04 12.70 -25.40
C ALA A 124 -13.30 14.05 -25.37
N ARG A 125 -13.43 14.88 -26.41
CA ARG A 125 -12.79 16.20 -26.46
C ARG A 125 -13.42 17.12 -25.43
N ARG A 126 -14.75 17.22 -25.42
CA ARG A 126 -15.48 18.07 -24.45
C ARG A 126 -15.23 17.59 -23.03
N TYR A 127 -15.21 16.27 -22.81
CA TYR A 127 -14.91 15.68 -21.50
C TYR A 127 -13.50 16.07 -21.05
N THR A 128 -12.46 15.67 -21.81
CA THR A 128 -11.06 15.86 -21.42
C THR A 128 -10.72 17.33 -21.21
N LEU A 129 -11.16 18.23 -22.09
CA LEU A 129 -10.90 19.66 -21.93
C LEU A 129 -11.56 20.24 -20.66
N SER A 130 -12.77 19.79 -20.34
CA SER A 130 -13.48 20.26 -19.15
C SER A 130 -12.91 19.72 -17.85
N ASP A 131 -12.50 18.45 -17.82
CA ASP A 131 -11.82 17.81 -16.69
C ASP A 131 -10.42 18.40 -16.47
N TYR A 132 -9.70 18.67 -17.55
CA TYR A 132 -8.38 19.28 -17.49
C TYR A 132 -8.43 20.73 -17.01
N ALA A 133 -9.38 21.54 -17.49
CA ALA A 133 -9.59 22.90 -17.00
C ALA A 133 -9.90 22.90 -15.49
N TYR A 134 -10.74 21.99 -15.02
CA TYR A 134 -11.02 21.80 -13.59
C TYR A 134 -9.76 21.39 -12.81
N THR A 135 -8.93 20.51 -13.37
CA THR A 135 -7.67 20.07 -12.75
C THR A 135 -6.62 21.19 -12.64
N LEU A 136 -6.51 22.04 -13.66
CA LEU A 136 -5.65 23.24 -13.61
C LEU A 136 -6.19 24.26 -12.60
N GLY A 137 -7.49 24.52 -12.59
CA GLY A 137 -8.14 25.41 -11.62
C GLY A 137 -7.90 24.94 -10.18
N LYS A 138 -8.10 23.65 -9.90
CA LYS A 138 -7.76 23.04 -8.61
C LYS A 138 -6.29 23.16 -8.26
N THR A 139 -5.40 23.05 -9.23
CA THR A 139 -3.96 23.24 -9.01
C THR A 139 -3.69 24.66 -8.56
N VAL A 140 -4.19 25.68 -9.27
CA VAL A 140 -4.01 27.09 -8.89
C VAL A 140 -4.61 27.38 -7.52
N VAL A 141 -5.89 27.06 -7.31
CA VAL A 141 -6.60 27.30 -6.04
C VAL A 141 -5.95 26.58 -4.87
N GLY A 142 -5.52 25.32 -5.08
CA GLY A 142 -4.88 24.53 -4.03
C GLY A 142 -3.48 25.00 -3.68
N PHE A 143 -2.71 25.53 -4.63
CA PHE A 143 -1.36 26.04 -4.37
C PHE A 143 -1.35 27.46 -3.79
N LEU A 144 -2.28 28.33 -4.20
CA LEU A 144 -2.29 29.75 -3.87
C LEU A 144 -2.17 30.08 -2.36
N PRO A 145 -2.96 29.51 -1.43
CA PRO A 145 -2.83 29.84 -0.02
C PRO A 145 -1.46 29.44 0.55
N PHE A 146 -0.86 28.36 0.02
CA PHE A 146 0.41 27.84 0.53
C PHE A 146 1.62 28.52 -0.10
N THR A 147 1.56 28.92 -1.38
CA THR A 147 2.61 29.78 -1.95
C THR A 147 2.67 31.12 -1.23
N VAL A 148 1.51 31.68 -0.84
CA VAL A 148 1.44 32.91 -0.02
C VAL A 148 1.97 32.66 1.39
N LEU A 149 1.42 31.69 2.12
CA LEU A 149 1.78 31.45 3.52
C LEU A 149 3.26 31.07 3.68
N PHE A 150 3.73 30.08 2.94
CA PHE A 150 5.11 29.60 3.05
C PHE A 150 6.12 30.51 2.36
N GLY A 151 5.73 31.15 1.24
CA GLY A 151 6.59 32.10 0.55
C GLY A 151 6.86 33.35 1.38
N LEU A 152 5.81 33.96 1.96
CA LEU A 152 5.98 35.13 2.83
C LEU A 152 6.78 34.79 4.09
N ALA A 153 6.57 33.62 4.69
CA ALA A 153 7.36 33.13 5.82
C ALA A 153 8.87 32.99 5.50
N ARG A 154 9.23 32.87 4.22
CA ARG A 154 10.62 32.82 3.72
C ARG A 154 11.05 34.11 3.04
N GLN A 155 10.34 35.22 3.28
CA GLN A 155 10.66 36.55 2.75
C GLN A 155 10.56 36.67 1.21
N VAL A 156 9.77 35.82 0.56
CA VAL A 156 9.45 35.96 -0.87
C VAL A 156 8.36 37.02 -1.04
N PRO A 157 8.51 38.01 -1.95
CA PRO A 157 7.50 39.05 -2.16
C PRO A 157 6.13 38.50 -2.56
N LEU A 158 5.06 39.13 -2.06
CA LEU A 158 3.67 38.70 -2.27
C LEU A 158 3.33 38.49 -3.76
N TRP A 159 3.78 39.38 -4.64
CA TRP A 159 3.49 39.29 -6.07
C TRP A 159 4.09 38.03 -6.70
N VAL A 160 5.28 37.59 -6.27
CA VAL A 160 5.87 36.31 -6.72
C VAL A 160 5.00 35.16 -6.22
N CYS A 161 4.65 35.16 -4.93
CA CYS A 161 3.82 34.11 -4.32
C CYS A 161 2.46 33.93 -5.02
N LEU A 162 1.86 35.02 -5.50
CA LEU A 162 0.61 34.99 -6.27
C LEU A 162 0.78 34.42 -7.68
N VAL A 163 1.95 34.62 -8.29
CA VAL A 163 2.25 34.16 -9.66
C VAL A 163 2.69 32.68 -9.70
N LEU A 164 3.37 32.17 -8.68
CA LEU A 164 3.88 30.80 -8.63
C LEU A 164 2.85 29.70 -8.98
N PRO A 165 1.59 29.71 -8.47
CA PRO A 165 0.59 28.71 -8.85
C PRO A 165 0.27 28.71 -10.35
N PHE A 166 0.31 29.88 -11.00
CA PHE A 166 0.09 30.00 -12.44
C PHE A 166 1.28 29.48 -13.24
N CYS A 167 2.52 29.65 -12.74
CA CYS A 167 3.70 29.02 -13.32
C CYS A 167 3.57 27.49 -13.31
N VAL A 168 3.12 26.90 -12.19
CA VAL A 168 2.87 25.45 -12.09
C VAL A 168 1.83 24.99 -13.12
N ALA A 169 0.73 25.73 -13.25
CA ALA A 169 -0.28 25.45 -14.27
C ALA A 169 0.28 25.61 -15.70
N GLY A 170 1.15 26.59 -15.90
CA GLY A 170 1.83 26.86 -17.17
C GLY A 170 2.76 25.72 -17.60
N VAL A 171 3.58 25.19 -16.68
CA VAL A 171 4.40 23.99 -16.95
C VAL A 171 3.53 22.82 -17.36
N LYS A 172 2.45 22.53 -16.60
CA LYS A 172 1.53 21.43 -16.92
C LYS A 172 0.90 21.58 -18.28
N LEU A 173 0.49 22.80 -18.66
CA LEU A 173 -0.05 23.11 -19.98
C LEU A 173 0.99 22.94 -21.09
N GLY A 174 2.22 23.40 -20.87
CA GLY A 174 3.33 23.25 -21.80
C GLY A 174 3.66 21.78 -22.06
N VAL A 175 3.76 20.98 -20.99
CA VAL A 175 4.01 19.54 -21.10
C VAL A 175 2.84 18.82 -21.75
N ALA A 176 1.59 19.15 -21.39
CA ALA A 176 0.42 18.57 -22.05
C ALA A 176 0.43 18.87 -23.56
N ALA A 177 0.71 20.11 -23.96
CA ALA A 177 0.86 20.48 -25.36
C ALA A 177 1.99 19.71 -26.07
N TYR A 178 3.12 19.48 -25.39
CA TYR A 178 4.20 18.63 -25.91
C TYR A 178 3.73 17.19 -26.12
N THR A 179 3.08 16.57 -25.13
CA THR A 179 2.58 15.18 -25.24
C THR A 179 1.54 15.02 -26.36
N LEU A 180 0.71 16.03 -26.59
CA LEU A 180 -0.24 16.04 -27.71
C LEU A 180 0.48 16.12 -29.06
N ARG A 181 1.48 17.01 -29.21
CA ARG A 181 2.32 17.07 -30.42
C ARG A 181 3.06 15.77 -30.66
N ASP A 182 3.53 15.16 -29.59
CA ASP A 182 4.26 13.91 -29.64
C ASP A 182 3.38 12.75 -30.11
N TYR A 183 2.15 12.68 -29.61
CA TYR A 183 1.14 11.74 -30.07
C TYR A 183 0.88 11.87 -31.57
N GLU A 184 0.81 13.10 -32.10
CA GLU A 184 0.58 13.31 -33.52
C GLU A 184 1.68 12.75 -34.41
N LYS A 185 2.93 12.75 -33.91
CA LYS A 185 4.12 12.27 -34.61
C LYS A 185 4.33 10.77 -34.45
N ARG A 186 4.14 10.24 -33.22
CA ARG A 186 4.52 8.86 -32.85
C ARG A 186 3.33 7.92 -32.68
N GLY A 187 2.11 8.42 -32.55
CA GLY A 187 0.90 7.63 -32.29
C GLY A 187 0.88 6.94 -30.92
N LYS A 188 1.80 7.29 -30.01
CA LYS A 188 1.93 6.67 -28.68
C LYS A 188 1.32 7.57 -27.62
N ALA A 189 0.22 7.13 -27.01
CA ALA A 189 -0.42 7.88 -25.93
C ALA A 189 0.47 7.90 -24.69
N PHE A 190 0.69 9.09 -24.13
CA PHE A 190 1.43 9.28 -22.88
C PHE A 190 0.58 8.81 -21.70
N ASN A 191 1.09 7.85 -20.93
CA ASN A 191 0.41 7.33 -19.74
C ASN A 191 1.07 7.89 -18.48
N GLU A 192 0.38 8.82 -17.81
CA GLU A 192 0.86 9.47 -16.59
C GLU A 192 1.06 8.49 -15.42
N ASN A 193 0.37 7.35 -15.42
CA ASN A 193 0.49 6.34 -14.36
C ASN A 193 1.69 5.41 -14.55
N LYS A 194 2.41 5.52 -15.67
CA LYS A 194 3.60 4.69 -15.97
C LYS A 194 4.73 5.57 -16.51
N LEU A 195 5.63 5.95 -15.60
CA LEU A 195 6.83 6.69 -15.97
C LEU A 195 7.81 5.82 -16.76
N GLU A 196 8.31 6.36 -17.86
CA GLU A 196 9.35 5.71 -18.65
C GLU A 196 10.73 5.82 -17.98
N LYS A 197 11.67 4.94 -18.35
CA LYS A 197 13.04 4.92 -17.78
C LYS A 197 13.73 6.29 -17.84
N HIS A 198 13.59 6.99 -18.97
CA HIS A 198 14.21 8.32 -19.16
C HIS A 198 13.61 9.38 -18.21
N GLN A 199 12.32 9.28 -17.89
CA GLN A 199 11.64 10.18 -16.95
C GLN A 199 12.06 9.92 -15.51
N TRP A 200 12.32 8.66 -15.15
CA TRP A 200 12.90 8.31 -13.85
C TRP A 200 14.30 8.91 -13.67
N ILE A 201 15.17 8.78 -14.68
CA ILE A 201 16.51 9.37 -14.66
C ILE A 201 16.41 10.89 -14.54
N LEU A 202 15.56 11.53 -15.33
CA LEU A 202 15.33 12.97 -15.26
C LEU A 202 14.82 13.41 -13.88
N THR A 203 13.94 12.63 -13.26
CA THR A 203 13.45 12.88 -11.89
C THR A 203 14.60 12.84 -10.88
N LEU A 204 15.47 11.83 -10.96
CA LEU A 204 16.63 11.72 -10.07
C LEU A 204 17.57 12.91 -10.24
N VAL A 205 17.84 13.33 -11.48
CA VAL A 205 18.67 14.50 -11.77
C VAL A 205 18.07 15.77 -11.19
N PHE A 206 16.77 16.02 -11.42
CA PHE A 206 16.12 17.21 -10.85
C PHE A 206 16.04 17.18 -9.33
N LEU A 207 15.87 16.03 -8.69
CA LEU A 207 15.95 15.93 -7.22
C LEU A 207 17.36 16.22 -6.71
N ALA A 208 18.39 15.70 -7.39
CA ALA A 208 19.78 15.99 -7.04
C ALA A 208 20.11 17.48 -7.20
N LEU A 209 19.60 18.14 -8.24
CA LEU A 209 19.75 19.59 -8.43
C LEU A 209 18.94 20.40 -7.41
N ALA A 210 17.73 19.96 -7.07
CA ALA A 210 16.87 20.63 -6.11
C ALA A 210 17.48 20.66 -4.71
N TYR A 211 18.05 19.54 -4.24
CA TYR A 211 18.50 19.37 -2.86
C TYR A 211 20.02 19.34 -2.69
N GLY A 212 20.75 18.84 -3.69
CA GLY A 212 22.21 18.73 -3.62
C GLY A 212 22.91 20.07 -3.74
N LEU A 213 22.45 20.96 -4.63
CA LEU A 213 23.08 22.28 -4.79
C LEU A 213 22.95 23.14 -3.51
N PRO A 214 21.76 23.29 -2.90
CA PRO A 214 21.66 24.06 -1.66
C PRO A 214 22.46 23.47 -0.49
N ALA A 215 22.66 22.14 -0.45
CA ALA A 215 23.47 21.48 0.57
C ALA A 215 24.95 21.91 0.52
N VAL A 216 25.47 22.20 -0.68
CA VAL A 216 26.83 22.71 -0.90
C VAL A 216 26.90 24.25 -0.77
N GLY A 217 25.77 24.91 -0.52
CA GLY A 217 25.68 26.38 -0.40
C GLY A 217 25.41 27.09 -1.72
N ILE A 218 25.01 26.38 -2.77
CA ILE A 218 24.72 26.95 -4.09
C ILE A 218 23.21 26.94 -4.33
N ALA A 219 22.61 28.10 -4.54
CA ALA A 219 21.23 28.20 -5.02
C ALA A 219 21.13 29.23 -6.14
N LEU A 220 20.09 29.09 -6.95
CA LEU A 220 19.79 30.07 -7.98
C LEU A 220 19.47 31.43 -7.34
N PRO A 221 20.08 32.53 -7.84
CA PRO A 221 19.75 33.87 -7.39
C PRO A 221 18.26 34.15 -7.57
N PHE A 222 17.68 34.93 -6.65
CA PHE A 222 16.25 35.23 -6.63
C PHE A 222 15.67 35.60 -8.02
N TRP A 223 16.29 36.54 -8.72
CA TRP A 223 15.80 37.00 -10.03
C TRP A 223 15.91 35.95 -11.13
N VAL A 224 16.91 35.07 -11.06
CA VAL A 224 17.06 33.96 -12.02
C VAL A 224 15.93 32.96 -11.82
N SER A 225 15.64 32.56 -10.58
CA SER A 225 14.51 31.66 -10.30
C SER A 225 13.18 32.26 -10.73
N VAL A 226 12.94 33.55 -10.45
CA VAL A 226 11.71 34.24 -10.87
C VAL A 226 11.60 34.31 -12.39
N ALA A 227 12.68 34.64 -13.10
CA ALA A 227 12.68 34.70 -14.56
C ALA A 227 12.38 33.32 -15.19
N VAL A 228 13.06 32.26 -14.73
CA VAL A 228 12.85 30.90 -15.25
C VAL A 228 11.43 30.42 -14.97
N LEU A 229 10.91 30.63 -13.76
CA LEU A 229 9.51 30.31 -13.44
C LEU A 229 8.53 31.13 -14.27
N GLY A 230 8.84 32.41 -14.50
CA GLY A 230 8.03 33.33 -15.30
C GLY A 230 7.87 32.89 -16.75
N VAL A 231 8.90 32.28 -17.35
CA VAL A 231 8.86 31.72 -18.73
C VAL A 231 7.78 30.65 -18.89
N PHE A 232 7.37 29.97 -17.83
CA PHE A 232 6.32 28.95 -17.93
C PHE A 232 4.92 29.54 -18.17
N LEU A 233 4.68 30.82 -17.88
CA LEU A 233 3.41 31.49 -18.19
C LEU A 233 3.18 31.61 -19.71
N PRO A 234 4.06 32.25 -20.50
CA PRO A 234 3.88 32.33 -21.95
C PRO A 234 3.91 30.94 -22.61
N LEU A 235 4.76 30.01 -22.13
CA LEU A 235 4.74 28.63 -22.63
C LEU A 235 3.39 27.94 -22.37
N GLY A 236 2.79 28.14 -21.20
CA GLY A 236 1.46 27.64 -20.88
C GLY A 236 0.39 28.23 -21.79
N LEU A 237 0.43 29.54 -22.05
CA LEU A 237 -0.50 30.23 -22.96
C LEU A 237 -0.39 29.70 -24.40
N LEU A 238 0.83 29.48 -24.89
CA LEU A 238 1.06 28.83 -26.19
C LEU A 238 0.54 27.37 -26.18
N GLY A 239 0.70 26.68 -25.05
CA GLY A 239 0.18 25.34 -24.84
C GLY A 239 -1.34 25.26 -24.99
N ILE A 240 -2.09 26.26 -24.49
CA ILE A 240 -3.56 26.33 -24.64
C ILE A 240 -3.99 26.25 -26.11
N ARG A 241 -3.27 26.93 -27.01
CA ARG A 241 -3.57 26.88 -28.46
C ARG A 241 -3.51 25.45 -28.97
N LYS A 242 -2.45 24.72 -28.63
CA LYS A 242 -2.28 23.32 -29.05
C LYS A 242 -3.31 22.39 -28.42
N VAL A 243 -3.60 22.57 -27.14
CA VAL A 243 -4.63 21.78 -26.43
C VAL A 243 -6.00 21.99 -27.06
N ARG A 244 -6.34 23.22 -27.48
CA ARG A 244 -7.62 23.49 -28.15
C ARG A 244 -7.67 22.96 -29.58
N SER A 245 -6.57 23.03 -30.33
CA SER A 245 -6.52 22.64 -31.74
C SER A 245 -6.38 21.13 -31.97
N PHE A 246 -6.16 20.33 -30.93
CA PHE A 246 -6.02 18.88 -31.05
C PHE A 246 -7.39 18.21 -31.18
N ASP A 247 -7.55 17.33 -32.17
CA ASP A 247 -8.85 16.67 -32.46
C ASP A 247 -8.89 15.18 -32.08
N ARG A 248 -7.73 14.52 -31.96
CA ARG A 248 -7.61 13.06 -31.71
C ARG A 248 -7.78 12.65 -30.23
N TYR A 249 -8.58 13.40 -29.46
CA TYR A 249 -8.83 13.10 -28.04
C TYR A 249 -9.48 11.73 -27.82
N ARG A 250 -10.34 11.29 -28.74
CA ARG A 250 -11.02 9.99 -28.63
C ARG A 250 -10.02 8.83 -28.71
N GLU A 251 -9.10 8.88 -29.68
CA GLU A 251 -8.10 7.85 -29.93
C GLU A 251 -7.15 7.71 -28.73
N VAL A 252 -6.63 8.83 -28.21
CA VAL A 252 -5.74 8.84 -27.03
C VAL A 252 -6.43 8.21 -25.82
N ASN A 253 -7.66 8.63 -25.52
CA ASN A 253 -8.41 8.08 -24.39
C ASN A 253 -8.76 6.60 -24.60
N GLN A 254 -9.11 6.16 -25.81
CA GLN A 254 -9.35 4.74 -26.10
C GLN A 254 -8.11 3.91 -25.84
N GLN A 255 -6.97 4.30 -26.39
CA GLN A 255 -5.71 3.58 -26.21
C GLN A 255 -5.36 3.44 -24.72
N LEU A 256 -5.43 4.52 -23.95
CA LEU A 256 -5.09 4.51 -22.52
C LEU A 256 -6.09 3.72 -21.67
N LEU A 257 -7.39 3.84 -21.95
CA LEU A 257 -8.41 3.13 -21.18
C LEU A 257 -8.42 1.62 -21.47
N PHE A 258 -8.18 1.20 -22.72
CA PHE A 258 -8.00 -0.22 -23.04
C PHE A 258 -6.72 -0.78 -22.44
N GLN A 259 -5.62 -0.03 -22.46
CA GLN A 259 -4.39 -0.43 -21.77
C GLN A 259 -4.62 -0.61 -20.26
N MET A 260 -5.38 0.28 -19.61
CA MET A 260 -5.75 0.14 -18.21
C MET A 260 -6.52 -1.16 -17.95
N LEU A 261 -7.50 -1.50 -18.79
CA LEU A 261 -8.24 -2.76 -18.65
C LEU A 261 -7.34 -3.98 -18.80
N HIS A 262 -6.47 -3.99 -19.81
CA HIS A 262 -5.52 -5.09 -20.02
C HIS A 262 -4.56 -5.24 -18.83
N GLN A 263 -4.00 -4.13 -18.34
CA GLN A 263 -3.14 -4.13 -17.15
C GLN A 263 -3.86 -4.65 -15.91
N MET A 264 -5.14 -4.31 -15.77
CA MET A 264 -5.95 -4.82 -14.66
C MET A 264 -6.20 -6.33 -14.77
N ASP A 265 -6.48 -6.86 -15.96
CA ASP A 265 -6.68 -8.29 -16.17
C ASP A 265 -5.37 -9.09 -16.03
N GLU A 266 -4.25 -8.53 -16.48
CA GLU A 266 -2.91 -9.06 -16.19
C GLU A 266 -2.63 -9.08 -14.68
N ALA A 267 -2.95 -8.00 -13.96
CA ALA A 267 -2.75 -7.94 -12.50
C ALA A 267 -3.60 -8.98 -11.75
N LYS A 268 -4.79 -9.33 -12.24
CA LYS A 268 -5.62 -10.40 -11.67
C LYS A 268 -5.01 -11.79 -11.87
N THR A 269 -4.40 -12.02 -13.03
CA THR A 269 -3.83 -13.32 -13.40
C THR A 269 -2.37 -13.50 -12.96
N ALA A 270 -1.67 -12.41 -12.63
CA ALA A 270 -0.27 -12.43 -12.21
C ALA A 270 0.01 -13.34 -10.99
N PRO A 271 -0.79 -13.35 -9.90
CA PRO A 271 -0.57 -14.26 -8.78
C PRO A 271 -0.66 -15.74 -9.19
N GLN A 272 -1.57 -16.07 -10.11
CA GLN A 272 -1.72 -17.42 -10.65
C GLN A 272 -0.53 -17.80 -11.54
N MET A 273 -0.05 -16.89 -12.39
CA MET A 273 1.11 -17.13 -13.26
C MET A 273 2.41 -17.28 -12.46
N VAL A 274 2.63 -16.46 -11.44
CA VAL A 274 3.80 -16.56 -10.54
C VAL A 274 3.76 -17.88 -9.78
N SER A 275 2.58 -18.27 -9.29
CA SER A 275 2.40 -19.57 -8.65
C SER A 275 2.78 -20.71 -9.60
N ARG A 276 2.21 -20.73 -10.81
CA ARG A 276 2.49 -21.74 -11.85
C ARG A 276 3.97 -21.89 -12.18
N LYS A 277 4.71 -20.79 -12.30
CA LYS A 277 6.17 -20.81 -12.59
C LYS A 277 7.01 -21.37 -11.45
N ALA A 278 6.49 -21.38 -10.22
CA ALA A 278 7.21 -21.86 -9.04
C ALA A 278 6.77 -23.27 -8.59
N ILE A 279 5.87 -23.91 -9.35
CA ILE A 279 5.47 -25.31 -9.16
C ILE A 279 6.63 -26.20 -9.60
N SER A 280 6.99 -27.18 -8.76
CA SER A 280 7.92 -28.23 -9.18
C SER A 280 7.30 -29.07 -10.31
N ALA A 281 8.01 -29.19 -11.43
CA ALA A 281 7.61 -30.04 -12.56
C ALA A 281 7.87 -31.54 -12.30
N ASP A 282 8.43 -31.88 -11.13
CA ASP A 282 8.75 -33.25 -10.78
C ASP A 282 7.48 -34.09 -10.56
N THR A 283 7.29 -35.08 -11.42
CA THR A 283 6.18 -36.05 -11.37
C THR A 283 6.49 -37.25 -10.50
N ALA A 284 7.74 -37.42 -10.03
CA ALA A 284 8.16 -38.55 -9.20
C ALA A 284 7.83 -38.37 -7.70
N VAL A 285 7.14 -37.29 -7.32
CA VAL A 285 6.77 -37.01 -5.93
C VAL A 285 5.76 -38.02 -5.40
N THR A 286 6.23 -38.98 -4.59
CA THR A 286 5.41 -39.99 -3.92
C THR A 286 5.03 -39.58 -2.48
N SER A 287 3.94 -40.15 -1.96
CA SER A 287 3.53 -40.03 -0.55
C SER A 287 2.90 -41.35 -0.09
N HIS A 288 3.21 -41.75 1.15
CA HIS A 288 2.66 -42.94 1.79
C HIS A 288 1.39 -42.66 2.62
N LYS A 289 0.93 -41.40 2.67
CA LYS A 289 -0.28 -41.02 3.42
C LYS A 289 -1.54 -41.38 2.62
N LYS A 290 -2.70 -41.37 3.31
CA LYS A 290 -4.02 -41.61 2.69
C LYS A 290 -4.96 -40.40 2.89
N GLY A 291 -5.89 -40.21 1.96
CA GLY A 291 -6.95 -39.18 2.03
C GLY A 291 -6.43 -37.73 2.08
N MET A 292 -6.99 -36.89 2.96
CA MET A 292 -6.62 -35.47 3.05
C MET A 292 -5.14 -35.23 3.43
N GLY A 293 -4.52 -36.17 4.16
CA GLY A 293 -3.11 -36.09 4.51
C GLY A 293 -2.20 -36.30 3.30
N TYR A 294 -2.58 -37.18 2.38
CA TYR A 294 -1.91 -37.39 1.10
C TYR A 294 -1.97 -36.12 0.23
N LEU A 295 -3.18 -35.58 0.07
CA LEU A 295 -3.41 -34.39 -0.76
C LEU A 295 -2.59 -33.18 -0.25
N ASN A 296 -2.58 -32.95 1.06
CA ASN A 296 -1.80 -31.86 1.63
C ASN A 296 -0.29 -32.10 1.50
N GLU A 297 0.21 -33.31 1.71
CA GLU A 297 1.64 -33.60 1.57
C GLU A 297 2.13 -33.37 0.13
N LEU A 298 1.38 -33.84 -0.87
CA LEU A 298 1.67 -33.60 -2.28
C LEU A 298 1.68 -32.10 -2.60
N PHE A 299 0.71 -31.36 -2.07
CA PHE A 299 0.67 -29.90 -2.20
C PHE A 299 1.93 -29.24 -1.64
N ILE A 300 2.34 -29.58 -0.41
CA ILE A 300 3.52 -29.01 0.25
C ILE A 300 4.79 -29.34 -0.52
N LYS A 301 5.00 -30.60 -0.93
CA LYS A 301 6.20 -31.00 -1.69
C LYS A 301 6.28 -30.24 -3.02
N ARG A 302 5.17 -30.15 -3.76
CA ARG A 302 5.10 -29.47 -5.06
C ARG A 302 5.31 -27.95 -4.97
N HIS A 303 4.91 -27.32 -3.87
CA HIS A 303 4.98 -25.85 -3.68
C HIS A 303 5.98 -25.43 -2.60
N GLN A 304 6.90 -26.33 -2.18
CA GLN A 304 7.82 -26.09 -1.08
C GLN A 304 8.63 -24.80 -1.27
N LYS A 305 9.09 -24.54 -2.51
CA LYS A 305 9.84 -23.32 -2.84
C LYS A 305 9.04 -22.04 -2.56
N ILE A 306 7.76 -21.99 -2.91
CA ILE A 306 6.89 -20.83 -2.66
C ILE A 306 6.68 -20.62 -1.16
N LEU A 307 6.50 -21.73 -0.43
CA LEU A 307 6.18 -21.70 0.99
C LEU A 307 7.41 -21.39 1.87
N TRP A 308 8.57 -21.98 1.57
CA TRP A 308 9.78 -21.90 2.40
C TRP A 308 10.77 -20.81 2.00
N SER A 309 10.88 -20.45 0.71
CA SER A 309 11.95 -19.53 0.26
C SER A 309 11.93 -18.19 0.99
N ALA A 310 10.74 -17.66 1.27
CA ALA A 310 10.61 -16.42 2.01
C ALA A 310 10.95 -16.58 3.50
N SER A 311 10.53 -17.67 4.15
CA SER A 311 10.90 -17.95 5.54
C SER A 311 12.40 -18.11 5.73
N VAL A 312 13.08 -18.78 4.79
CA VAL A 312 14.54 -18.93 4.81
C VAL A 312 15.23 -17.58 4.66
N LYS A 313 14.77 -16.72 3.74
CA LYS A 313 15.31 -15.35 3.59
C LYS A 313 15.11 -14.50 4.85
N ILE A 314 13.92 -14.56 5.45
CA ILE A 314 13.62 -13.85 6.70
C ILE A 314 14.53 -14.35 7.81
N ALA A 315 14.66 -15.68 7.97
CA ALA A 315 15.53 -16.28 8.97
C ALA A 315 17.00 -15.87 8.76
N ALA A 316 17.50 -15.87 7.53
CA ALA A 316 18.86 -15.43 7.21
C ALA A 316 19.09 -13.95 7.58
N VAL A 317 18.16 -13.06 7.24
CA VAL A 317 18.25 -11.64 7.62
C VAL A 317 18.20 -11.49 9.14
N CYS A 318 17.31 -12.19 9.84
CA CYS A 318 17.22 -12.15 11.30
C CYS A 318 18.50 -12.68 11.97
N ALA A 319 19.12 -13.72 11.41
CA ALA A 319 20.40 -14.24 11.88
C ALA A 319 21.52 -13.21 11.71
N ILE A 320 21.63 -12.59 10.53
CA ILE A 320 22.63 -11.54 10.27
C ILE A 320 22.44 -10.36 11.22
N LEU A 321 21.20 -9.89 11.43
CA LEU A 321 20.90 -8.80 12.35
C LEU A 321 21.23 -9.17 13.80
N SER A 322 20.91 -10.39 14.22
CA SER A 322 21.21 -10.86 15.59
C SER A 322 22.72 -10.98 15.81
N CYS A 323 23.46 -11.58 14.88
CA CYS A 323 24.92 -11.65 14.94
C CYS A 323 25.56 -10.26 14.92
N GLY A 324 25.07 -9.36 14.08
CA GLY A 324 25.52 -7.96 14.03
C GLY A 324 25.27 -7.21 15.34
N ALA A 325 24.10 -7.41 15.96
CA ALA A 325 23.78 -6.83 17.27
C ALA A 325 24.69 -7.37 18.38
N VAL A 326 24.94 -8.69 18.41
CA VAL A 326 25.88 -9.30 19.35
C VAL A 326 27.29 -8.74 19.14
N ALA A 327 27.78 -8.71 17.89
CA ALA A 327 29.10 -8.15 17.58
C ALA A 327 29.20 -6.67 17.97
N ALA A 328 28.17 -5.86 17.75
CA ALA A 328 28.13 -4.47 18.17
C ALA A 328 28.21 -4.32 19.70
N LEU A 329 27.51 -5.16 20.47
CA LEU A 329 27.60 -5.17 21.94
C LEU A 329 28.99 -5.60 22.45
N LEU A 330 29.68 -6.46 21.71
CA LEU A 330 31.06 -6.84 22.01
C LEU A 330 32.03 -5.68 21.74
N LEU A 331 31.85 -4.94 20.64
CA LEU A 331 32.70 -3.82 20.22
C LEU A 331 32.42 -2.51 20.99
N PHE A 332 31.18 -2.29 21.45
CA PHE A 332 30.75 -1.09 22.16
C PHE A 332 30.16 -1.43 23.54
N PRO A 333 31.00 -1.64 24.57
CA PRO A 333 30.55 -2.02 25.91
C PRO A 333 29.60 -1.01 26.57
N GLN A 334 29.67 0.26 26.15
CA GLN A 334 28.84 1.36 26.67
C GLN A 334 27.34 1.11 26.47
N LEU A 335 26.95 0.35 25.44
CA LEU A 335 25.54 0.07 25.11
C LEU A 335 24.94 -1.11 25.88
N ARG A 336 25.76 -1.89 26.61
CA ARG A 336 25.33 -3.16 27.21
C ARG A 336 24.22 -2.98 28.24
N GLY A 337 24.35 -2.00 29.15
CA GLY A 337 23.36 -1.76 30.21
C GLY A 337 21.98 -1.36 29.69
N GLU A 338 21.94 -0.44 28.73
CA GLU A 338 20.68 0.00 28.10
C GLU A 338 20.01 -1.13 27.34
N VAL A 339 20.78 -1.91 26.57
CA VAL A 339 20.25 -3.04 25.79
C VAL A 339 19.76 -4.17 26.69
N ASN A 340 20.45 -4.44 27.81
CA ASN A 340 20.01 -5.44 28.78
C ASN A 340 18.65 -5.10 29.37
N ALA A 341 18.49 -3.87 29.88
CA ALA A 341 17.22 -3.39 30.43
C ALA A 341 16.10 -3.40 29.37
N LEU A 342 16.43 -3.08 28.12
CA LEU A 342 15.49 -3.11 27.01
C LEU A 342 15.03 -4.55 26.71
N VAL A 343 15.95 -5.52 26.57
CA VAL A 343 15.58 -6.92 26.29
C VAL A 343 14.69 -7.49 27.39
N LEU A 344 14.95 -7.15 28.66
CA LEU A 344 14.19 -7.62 29.82
C LEU A 344 12.77 -7.04 29.93
N THR A 345 12.46 -5.94 29.24
CA THR A 345 11.15 -5.24 29.38
C THR A 345 10.38 -5.04 28.07
N PHE A 346 11.02 -5.20 26.91
CA PHE A 346 10.44 -4.95 25.59
C PHE A 346 10.01 -6.22 24.84
N LEU A 347 9.93 -7.39 25.50
CA LEU A 347 9.41 -8.60 24.86
C LEU A 347 8.03 -8.42 24.17
N PRO A 348 7.07 -7.61 24.70
CA PRO A 348 5.82 -7.30 24.01
C PRO A 348 6.00 -6.68 22.61
N TYR A 349 7.10 -5.97 22.36
CA TYR A 349 7.42 -5.39 21.04
C TYR A 349 7.53 -6.46 19.95
N PHE A 350 7.98 -7.66 20.31
CA PHE A 350 8.09 -8.77 19.37
C PHE A 350 6.74 -9.27 18.87
N THR A 351 5.62 -8.94 19.50
CA THR A 351 4.29 -9.23 18.94
C THR A 351 4.10 -8.55 17.58
N PHE A 352 4.53 -7.30 17.44
CA PHE A 352 4.46 -6.54 16.20
C PHE A 352 5.46 -7.06 15.16
N ILE A 353 6.68 -7.37 15.58
CA ILE A 353 7.69 -7.99 14.71
C ILE A 353 7.17 -9.32 14.16
N MET A 354 6.64 -10.18 15.03
CA MET A 354 6.13 -11.49 14.65
C MET A 354 4.88 -11.38 13.77
N TYR A 355 4.01 -10.39 14.00
CA TYR A 355 2.90 -10.08 13.09
C TYR A 355 3.40 -9.75 11.68
N ALA A 356 4.43 -8.91 11.57
CA ALA A 356 4.97 -8.45 10.28
C ALA A 356 5.74 -9.55 9.53
N LEU A 357 6.43 -10.44 10.25
CA LEU A 357 7.23 -11.52 9.67
C LEU A 357 6.45 -12.80 9.35
N ASN A 358 5.26 -12.99 9.94
CA ASN A 358 4.48 -14.22 9.78
C ASN A 358 4.06 -14.46 8.33
N ARG A 359 4.13 -15.72 7.88
CA ARG A 359 3.78 -16.13 6.50
C ARG A 359 2.30 -16.45 6.26
N GLY A 360 1.40 -16.16 7.19
CA GLY A 360 -0.01 -16.55 7.15
C GLY A 360 -0.77 -16.12 5.90
N THR A 361 -0.62 -14.86 5.48
CA THR A 361 -1.27 -14.35 4.26
C THR A 361 -0.78 -15.05 3.00
N GLY A 362 0.54 -15.15 2.81
CA GLY A 362 1.14 -15.83 1.65
C GLY A 362 0.83 -17.33 1.61
N PHE A 363 0.82 -18.00 2.77
CA PHE A 363 0.48 -19.42 2.89
C PHE A 363 -0.98 -19.69 2.50
N THR A 364 -1.92 -18.93 3.06
CA THR A 364 -3.35 -19.10 2.78
C THR A 364 -3.71 -18.72 1.34
N GLN A 365 -3.01 -17.74 0.75
CA GLN A 365 -3.15 -17.42 -0.67
C GLN A 365 -2.70 -18.59 -1.55
N ALA A 366 -1.54 -19.18 -1.24
CA ALA A 366 -1.02 -20.33 -1.98
C ALA A 366 -1.95 -21.55 -1.88
N LEU A 367 -2.55 -21.79 -0.70
CA LEU A 367 -3.57 -22.82 -0.51
C LEU A 367 -4.81 -22.57 -1.37
N PHE A 368 -5.33 -21.33 -1.34
CA PHE A 368 -6.55 -21.02 -2.09
C PHE A 368 -6.36 -21.18 -3.60
N VAL A 369 -5.33 -20.52 -4.14
CA VAL A 369 -5.09 -20.46 -5.60
C VAL A 369 -4.85 -21.84 -6.20
N ASN A 370 -4.09 -22.69 -5.52
CA ASN A 370 -3.57 -23.93 -6.12
C ASN A 370 -4.30 -25.20 -5.66
N CYS A 371 -5.14 -25.12 -4.61
CA CYS A 371 -5.76 -26.29 -4.01
C CYS A 371 -7.25 -26.05 -3.70
N ASP A 372 -7.56 -25.08 -2.84
CA ASP A 372 -8.92 -24.95 -2.31
C ASP A 372 -9.91 -24.40 -3.32
N HIS A 373 -9.47 -23.56 -4.26
CA HIS A 373 -10.34 -22.99 -5.28
C HIS A 373 -11.10 -24.09 -6.05
N SER A 374 -10.43 -25.17 -6.45
CA SER A 374 -11.06 -26.29 -7.14
C SER A 374 -11.84 -27.19 -6.18
N LEU A 375 -11.31 -27.45 -4.98
CA LEU A 375 -11.89 -28.42 -4.05
C LEU A 375 -13.14 -27.90 -3.32
N LEU A 376 -13.28 -26.59 -3.14
CA LEU A 376 -14.42 -25.94 -2.50
C LEU A 376 -15.75 -26.11 -3.28
N THR A 377 -15.67 -26.53 -4.54
CA THR A 377 -16.84 -26.87 -5.36
C THR A 377 -17.55 -28.13 -4.84
N TYR A 378 -16.80 -29.07 -4.24
CA TYR A 378 -17.33 -30.34 -3.75
C TYR A 378 -17.95 -30.22 -2.35
N SER A 379 -19.11 -30.87 -2.15
CA SER A 379 -19.84 -30.85 -0.87
C SER A 379 -19.13 -31.57 0.26
N PHE A 380 -18.46 -32.69 -0.02
CA PHE A 380 -17.71 -33.47 0.99
C PHE A 380 -16.59 -32.64 1.64
N TYR A 381 -15.98 -31.72 0.88
CA TYR A 381 -14.88 -30.87 1.34
C TYR A 381 -15.32 -29.85 2.41
N LYS A 382 -16.62 -29.56 2.47
CA LYS A 382 -17.24 -28.58 3.38
C LYS A 382 -17.79 -29.21 4.66
N GLN A 383 -17.72 -30.53 4.82
CA GLN A 383 -18.23 -31.18 6.03
C GLN A 383 -17.36 -30.84 7.26
N PRO A 384 -17.96 -30.62 8.45
CA PRO A 384 -17.25 -30.19 9.66
C PRO A 384 -16.02 -31.05 10.01
N LYS A 385 -16.15 -32.37 9.91
CA LYS A 385 -15.07 -33.32 10.22
C LYS A 385 -13.88 -33.15 9.27
N PHE A 386 -14.11 -32.99 7.97
CA PHE A 386 -13.04 -32.83 6.98
C PHE A 386 -12.38 -31.45 7.06
N VAL A 387 -13.17 -30.39 7.28
CA VAL A 387 -12.65 -29.03 7.47
C VAL A 387 -11.74 -28.95 8.69
N LEU A 388 -12.15 -29.50 9.84
CA LEU A 388 -11.32 -29.51 11.04
C LEU A 388 -10.05 -30.35 10.87
N LYS A 389 -10.16 -31.52 10.21
CA LYS A 389 -8.99 -32.36 9.91
C LYS A 389 -7.98 -31.62 9.03
N LEU A 390 -8.46 -30.93 8.01
CA LEU A 390 -7.63 -30.14 7.10
C LEU A 390 -7.00 -28.93 7.80
N PHE A 391 -7.76 -28.24 8.66
CA PHE A 391 -7.26 -27.15 9.50
C PHE A 391 -6.08 -27.63 10.36
N ARG A 392 -6.21 -28.77 11.05
CA ARG A 392 -5.12 -29.34 11.87
C ARG A 392 -3.88 -29.68 11.06
N ILE A 393 -4.06 -30.32 9.90
CA ILE A 393 -2.94 -30.68 9.01
C ILE A 393 -2.22 -29.42 8.54
N ARG A 394 -2.96 -28.41 8.10
CA ARG A 394 -2.38 -27.15 7.60
C ARG A 394 -1.74 -26.32 8.68
N LEU A 395 -2.35 -26.29 9.87
CA LEU A 395 -1.81 -25.62 11.04
C LEU A 395 -0.40 -26.14 11.36
N TRP A 396 -0.23 -27.46 11.33
CA TRP A 396 1.09 -28.07 11.52
C TRP A 396 2.11 -27.63 10.47
N GLU A 397 1.74 -27.55 9.20
CA GLU A 397 2.67 -27.14 8.13
C GLU A 397 3.05 -25.66 8.21
N ILE A 398 2.08 -24.77 8.44
CA ILE A 398 2.39 -23.34 8.61
C ILE A 398 3.23 -23.09 9.87
N MET A 399 2.98 -23.83 10.95
CA MET A 399 3.79 -23.77 12.17
C MET A 399 5.25 -24.11 11.88
N LYS A 400 5.55 -25.17 11.13
CA LYS A 400 6.94 -25.50 10.75
C LYS A 400 7.61 -24.37 9.97
N ILE A 401 6.90 -23.81 8.99
CA ILE A 401 7.41 -22.74 8.12
C ILE A 401 7.72 -21.47 8.91
N ASN A 402 6.89 -21.13 9.90
CA ASN A 402 7.07 -19.96 10.76
C ASN A 402 7.94 -20.22 11.99
N ALA A 403 8.16 -21.48 12.38
CA ALA A 403 9.03 -21.85 13.49
C ALA A 403 10.50 -21.55 13.19
N LEU A 404 10.94 -21.68 11.93
CA LEU A 404 12.32 -21.39 11.52
C LEU A 404 12.74 -19.94 11.85
N PRO A 405 12.09 -18.88 11.31
CA PRO A 405 12.47 -17.50 11.64
C PRO A 405 12.23 -17.17 13.12
N ALA A 406 11.18 -17.72 13.73
CA ALA A 406 10.90 -17.52 15.16
C ALA A 406 12.02 -18.08 16.05
N GLY A 407 12.51 -19.28 15.76
CA GLY A 407 13.60 -19.91 16.49
C GLY A 407 14.90 -19.12 16.36
N VAL A 408 15.22 -18.63 15.15
CA VAL A 408 16.39 -17.77 14.93
C VAL A 408 16.29 -16.48 15.74
N ILE A 409 15.13 -15.83 15.77
CA ILE A 409 14.91 -14.61 16.56
C ILE A 409 15.02 -14.91 18.06
N GLY A 410 14.41 -15.99 18.54
CA GLY A 410 14.47 -16.39 19.94
C GLY A 410 15.90 -16.67 20.40
N LEU A 411 16.66 -17.45 19.63
CA LEU A 411 18.07 -17.73 19.93
C LEU A 411 18.94 -16.48 19.80
N GLY A 412 18.67 -15.63 18.80
CA GLY A 412 19.34 -14.34 18.62
C GLY A 412 19.14 -13.42 19.83
N LEU A 413 17.93 -13.35 20.36
CA LEU A 413 17.61 -12.61 21.58
C LEU A 413 18.35 -13.15 22.81
N CYS A 414 18.46 -14.47 22.94
CA CYS A 414 19.28 -15.07 24.00
C CYS A 414 20.75 -14.67 23.88
N GLY A 415 21.31 -14.68 22.67
CA GLY A 415 22.67 -14.23 22.41
C GLY A 415 22.88 -12.74 22.76
N ILE A 416 21.91 -11.89 22.42
CA ILE A 416 21.93 -10.46 22.76
C ILE A 416 21.84 -10.26 24.27
N LEU A 417 20.93 -10.98 24.96
CA LEU A 417 20.80 -10.89 26.42
C LEU A 417 22.11 -11.28 27.10
N TRP A 418 22.70 -12.39 26.68
CA TRP A 418 23.98 -12.87 27.19
C TRP A 418 25.11 -11.84 26.97
N ALA A 419 25.24 -11.31 25.75
CA ALA A 419 26.28 -10.32 25.41
C ALA A 419 26.08 -8.96 26.10
N SER A 420 24.85 -8.63 26.50
CA SER A 420 24.49 -7.37 27.17
C SER A 420 24.72 -7.36 28.68
N GLY A 421 25.15 -8.48 29.28
CA GLY A 421 25.38 -8.58 30.74
C GLY A 421 24.55 -9.68 31.42
N GLY A 422 23.68 -10.36 30.67
CA GLY A 422 22.92 -11.52 31.13
C GLY A 422 21.77 -11.18 32.08
N THR A 423 21.30 -12.19 32.82
CA THR A 423 20.24 -12.08 33.83
C THR A 423 20.60 -13.02 34.98
N GLU A 424 20.14 -12.69 36.19
CA GLU A 424 20.30 -13.54 37.36
C GLU A 424 19.43 -14.81 37.27
N ASN A 425 18.32 -14.78 36.53
CA ASN A 425 17.40 -15.90 36.41
C ASN A 425 17.59 -16.65 35.07
N PRO A 426 18.13 -17.89 35.06
CA PRO A 426 18.33 -18.67 33.84
C PRO A 426 17.02 -18.94 33.06
N LEU A 427 15.87 -18.88 33.73
CA LEU A 427 14.57 -19.09 33.09
C LEU A 427 14.24 -18.01 32.05
N ASP A 428 14.77 -16.79 32.15
CA ASP A 428 14.43 -15.73 31.19
C ASP A 428 14.91 -16.08 29.78
N TYR A 429 16.06 -16.75 29.65
CA TYR A 429 16.55 -17.24 28.35
C TYR A 429 15.58 -18.27 27.74
N GLY A 430 15.08 -19.20 28.56
CA GLY A 430 14.08 -20.17 28.11
C GLY A 430 12.78 -19.49 27.72
N VAL A 431 12.31 -18.54 28.53
CA VAL A 431 11.06 -17.82 28.29
C VAL A 431 11.15 -16.92 27.06
N LEU A 432 12.30 -16.31 26.75
CA LEU A 432 12.50 -15.57 25.49
C LEU A 432 12.22 -16.45 24.27
N VAL A 433 12.87 -17.62 24.18
CA VAL A 433 12.68 -18.54 23.06
C VAL A 433 11.24 -19.03 22.98
N VAL A 434 10.68 -19.49 24.11
CA VAL A 434 9.33 -20.03 24.15
C VAL A 434 8.28 -18.97 23.80
N SER A 435 8.45 -17.73 24.26
CA SER A 435 7.51 -16.63 23.97
C SER A 435 7.50 -16.27 22.49
N ILE A 436 8.67 -16.22 21.85
CA ILE A 436 8.78 -15.96 20.40
C ILE A 436 8.11 -17.07 19.59
N LEU A 437 8.33 -18.34 19.98
CA LEU A 437 7.66 -19.47 19.36
C LEU A 437 6.15 -19.46 19.61
N ALA A 438 5.69 -19.09 20.81
CA ALA A 438 4.28 -18.96 21.16
C ALA A 438 3.58 -17.86 20.36
N MET A 439 4.24 -16.70 20.16
CA MET A 439 3.73 -15.64 19.28
C MET A 439 3.66 -16.11 17.83
N SER A 440 4.68 -16.81 17.33
CA SER A 440 4.69 -17.42 15.99
C SER A 440 3.52 -18.39 15.79
N LEU A 441 3.26 -19.23 16.81
CA LEU A 441 2.15 -20.17 16.84
C LEU A 441 0.81 -19.43 16.82
N PHE A 442 0.64 -18.43 17.68
CA PHE A 442 -0.58 -17.62 17.75
C PHE A 442 -0.92 -17.03 16.38
N PHE A 443 0.02 -16.35 15.72
CA PHE A 443 -0.26 -15.76 14.41
C PHE A 443 -0.57 -16.83 13.36
N SER A 444 0.13 -17.97 13.40
CA SER A 444 -0.14 -19.09 12.50
C SER A 444 -1.58 -19.61 12.64
N ILE A 445 -2.07 -19.75 13.88
CA ILE A 445 -3.46 -20.11 14.17
C ILE A 445 -4.40 -19.00 13.70
N HIS A 446 -4.14 -17.76 14.11
CA HIS A 446 -4.97 -16.59 13.82
C HIS A 446 -5.24 -16.41 12.32
N TYR A 447 -4.20 -16.39 11.51
CA TYR A 447 -4.34 -16.24 10.05
C TYR A 447 -5.12 -17.40 9.42
N LEU A 448 -4.86 -18.63 9.88
CA LEU A 448 -5.57 -19.80 9.36
C LEU A 448 -7.05 -19.78 9.79
N THR A 449 -7.34 -19.41 11.03
CA THR A 449 -8.71 -19.24 11.53
C THR A 449 -9.46 -18.19 10.73
N LEU A 450 -8.87 -17.01 10.49
CA LEU A 450 -9.49 -15.98 9.66
C LEU A 450 -9.73 -16.47 8.22
N TYR A 451 -8.79 -17.25 7.66
CA TYR A 451 -8.95 -17.85 6.33
C TYR A 451 -10.16 -18.79 6.26
N TYR A 452 -10.30 -19.73 7.20
CA TYR A 452 -11.42 -20.67 7.23
C TYR A 452 -12.75 -19.99 7.56
N LEU A 453 -12.76 -19.00 8.45
CA LEU A 453 -14.00 -18.36 8.88
C LEU A 453 -14.49 -17.30 7.88
N LEU A 454 -13.58 -16.52 7.28
CA LEU A 454 -13.96 -15.35 6.49
C LEU A 454 -13.72 -15.51 4.99
N GLN A 455 -13.02 -16.54 4.55
CA GLN A 455 -12.61 -16.79 3.16
C GLN A 455 -12.32 -15.47 2.38
N PRO A 456 -11.09 -14.93 2.48
CA PRO A 456 -10.74 -13.62 1.95
C PRO A 456 -10.77 -13.46 0.43
N TYR A 457 -10.65 -14.57 -0.32
CA TYR A 457 -10.44 -14.57 -1.77
C TYR A 457 -11.74 -14.78 -2.55
N ASN A 458 -11.91 -14.10 -3.69
CA ASN A 458 -13.04 -14.35 -4.59
C ASN A 458 -12.71 -15.42 -5.65
N ALA A 459 -13.65 -15.69 -6.56
CA ALA A 459 -13.45 -16.61 -7.68
C ALA A 459 -12.27 -16.20 -8.59
N GLY A 460 -12.00 -14.90 -8.71
CA GLY A 460 -10.82 -14.36 -9.39
C GLY A 460 -9.52 -14.42 -8.58
N THR A 461 -9.49 -15.11 -7.44
CA THR A 461 -8.34 -15.20 -6.51
C THR A 461 -7.87 -13.87 -5.91
N GLU A 462 -8.69 -12.82 -5.98
CA GLU A 462 -8.43 -11.50 -5.43
C GLU A 462 -8.88 -11.41 -3.96
N MET A 463 -8.09 -10.75 -3.11
CA MET A 463 -8.47 -10.48 -1.72
C MET A 463 -9.49 -9.33 -1.65
N LYS A 464 -10.78 -9.65 -1.57
CA LYS A 464 -11.89 -8.69 -1.60
C LYS A 464 -12.76 -8.66 -0.34
N SER A 465 -12.50 -9.53 0.64
CA SER A 465 -13.32 -9.60 1.85
C SER A 465 -13.07 -8.42 2.80
N ALA A 466 -14.00 -7.46 2.85
CA ALA A 466 -13.95 -6.31 3.76
C ALA A 466 -13.84 -6.74 5.24
N THR A 467 -14.54 -7.80 5.64
CA THR A 467 -14.44 -8.35 7.01
C THR A 467 -13.06 -8.87 7.35
N TYR A 468 -12.40 -9.51 6.39
CA TYR A 468 -11.04 -9.99 6.60
C TYR A 468 -10.09 -8.81 6.76
N GLN A 469 -10.24 -7.77 5.94
CA GLN A 469 -9.44 -6.54 6.06
C GLN A 469 -9.64 -5.83 7.40
N ILE A 470 -10.88 -5.75 7.90
CA ILE A 470 -11.18 -5.19 9.22
C ILE A 470 -10.54 -6.03 10.34
N ALA A 471 -10.66 -7.36 10.27
CA ALA A 471 -10.04 -8.25 11.24
C ALA A 471 -8.51 -8.09 11.24
N MET A 472 -7.89 -8.04 10.05
CA MET A 472 -6.45 -7.79 9.90
C MET A 472 -6.03 -6.43 10.46
N PHE A 473 -6.81 -5.37 10.22
CA PHE A 473 -6.55 -4.04 10.76
C PHE A 473 -6.70 -4.00 12.29
N ALA A 474 -7.70 -4.69 12.84
CA ALA A 474 -7.85 -4.83 14.30
C ALA A 474 -6.65 -5.57 14.91
N THR A 475 -6.20 -6.66 14.30
CA THR A 475 -4.99 -7.38 14.73
C THR A 475 -3.75 -6.48 14.67
N TYR A 476 -3.60 -5.69 13.60
CA TYR A 476 -2.53 -4.70 13.49
C TYR A 476 -2.57 -3.68 14.65
N LEU A 477 -3.74 -3.10 14.95
CA LEU A 477 -3.90 -2.15 16.05
C LEU A 477 -3.53 -2.78 17.40
N VAL A 478 -3.98 -4.01 17.68
CA VAL A 478 -3.61 -4.72 18.91
C VAL A 478 -2.10 -4.92 19.01
N CYS A 479 -1.46 -5.38 17.93
CA CYS A 479 -0.01 -5.57 17.90
C CYS A 479 0.77 -4.24 18.04
N TYR A 480 0.25 -3.18 17.44
CA TYR A 480 0.83 -1.84 17.57
C TYR A 480 0.75 -1.33 19.02
N SER A 481 -0.40 -1.50 19.67
CA SER A 481 -0.57 -1.13 21.08
C SER A 481 0.36 -1.94 22.01
N MET A 482 0.65 -3.20 21.68
CA MET A 482 1.61 -4.02 22.44
C MET A 482 3.04 -3.45 22.42
N MET A 483 3.42 -2.63 21.43
CA MET A 483 4.73 -1.97 21.42
C MET A 483 4.91 -0.97 22.58
N GLN A 484 3.81 -0.45 23.13
CA GLN A 484 3.81 0.49 24.26
C GLN A 484 3.83 -0.23 25.61
N VAL A 485 3.52 -1.52 25.64
CA VAL A 485 3.49 -2.32 26.87
C VAL A 485 4.93 -2.61 27.32
N ARG A 486 5.17 -2.43 28.61
CA ARG A 486 6.41 -2.81 29.29
C ARG A 486 6.05 -3.81 30.37
N LEU A 487 6.52 -5.03 30.23
CA LEU A 487 6.28 -6.11 31.18
C LEU A 487 7.55 -6.92 31.37
N PRO A 488 7.82 -7.43 32.59
CA PRO A 488 8.89 -8.39 32.80
C PRO A 488 8.70 -9.62 31.90
N ILE A 489 9.82 -10.16 31.38
CA ILE A 489 9.84 -11.31 30.45
C ILE A 489 8.97 -12.46 30.97
N LEU A 490 9.12 -12.86 32.24
CA LEU A 490 8.40 -13.99 32.82
C LEU A 490 6.88 -13.80 32.80
N VAL A 491 6.41 -12.61 33.22
CA VAL A 491 4.98 -12.28 33.27
C VAL A 491 4.40 -12.28 31.87
N PHE A 492 5.07 -11.62 30.93
CA PHE A 492 4.61 -11.58 29.54
C PHE A 492 4.64 -12.96 28.88
N GLY A 493 5.70 -13.75 29.10
CA GLY A 493 5.85 -15.07 28.53
C GLY A 493 4.78 -16.05 28.99
N LEU A 494 4.50 -16.10 30.29
CA LEU A 494 3.41 -16.91 30.85
C LEU A 494 2.04 -16.48 30.28
N ALA A 495 1.78 -15.17 30.24
CA ALA A 495 0.55 -14.63 29.66
C ALA A 495 0.42 -15.00 28.17
N CYS A 496 1.50 -14.92 27.40
CA CYS A 496 1.53 -15.26 25.98
C CYS A 496 1.25 -16.75 25.75
N ILE A 497 1.83 -17.64 26.56
CA ILE A 497 1.58 -19.09 26.47
C ILE A 497 0.11 -19.39 26.81
N ALA A 498 -0.39 -18.87 27.93
CA ALA A 498 -1.77 -19.05 28.36
C ALA A 498 -2.76 -18.56 27.30
N PHE A 499 -2.52 -17.35 26.76
CA PHE A 499 -3.33 -16.79 25.68
C PHE A 499 -3.29 -17.66 24.42
N CYS A 500 -2.13 -18.17 24.02
CA CYS A 500 -1.99 -19.04 22.85
C CYS A 500 -2.81 -20.33 23.00
N VAL A 501 -2.78 -20.96 24.18
CA VAL A 501 -3.56 -22.17 24.48
C VAL A 501 -5.05 -21.89 24.41
N VAL A 502 -5.53 -20.85 25.10
CA VAL A 502 -6.95 -20.45 25.09
C VAL A 502 -7.40 -20.12 23.67
N TYR A 503 -6.62 -19.34 22.94
CA TYR A 503 -6.93 -18.97 21.56
C TYR A 503 -6.99 -20.19 20.63
N SER A 504 -6.08 -21.15 20.80
CA SER A 504 -6.07 -22.40 20.03
C SER A 504 -7.37 -23.20 20.21
N LEU A 505 -7.85 -23.31 21.44
CA LEU A 505 -9.10 -24.01 21.77
C LEU A 505 -10.30 -23.30 21.14
N VAL A 506 -10.40 -21.98 21.33
CA VAL A 506 -11.47 -21.15 20.74
C VAL A 506 -11.45 -21.25 19.22
N ALA A 507 -10.28 -21.16 18.59
CA ALA A 507 -10.10 -21.30 17.15
C ALA A 507 -10.62 -22.65 16.63
N CYS A 508 -10.29 -23.76 17.29
CA CYS A 508 -10.77 -25.08 16.89
C CYS A 508 -12.30 -25.19 16.98
N ILE A 509 -12.91 -24.67 18.05
CA ILE A 509 -14.36 -24.66 18.24
C ILE A 509 -15.05 -23.83 17.14
N LEU A 510 -14.55 -22.62 16.88
CA LEU A 510 -15.11 -21.73 15.86
C LEU A 510 -14.99 -22.32 14.47
N VAL A 511 -13.82 -22.87 14.11
CA VAL A 511 -13.61 -23.50 12.81
C VAL A 511 -14.55 -24.70 12.63
N TYR A 512 -14.72 -25.54 13.64
CA TYR A 512 -15.64 -26.68 13.55
C TYR A 512 -17.10 -26.26 13.32
N ARG A 513 -17.57 -25.21 14.03
CA ARG A 513 -18.98 -24.79 13.98
C ARG A 513 -19.32 -23.89 12.79
N LEU A 514 -18.43 -22.98 12.41
CA LEU A 514 -18.74 -21.89 11.47
C LEU A 514 -18.14 -22.10 10.09
N ALA A 515 -16.93 -22.66 9.97
CA ALA A 515 -16.26 -22.82 8.69
C ALA A 515 -17.05 -23.65 7.66
N PRO A 516 -17.81 -24.70 8.03
CA PRO A 516 -18.68 -25.42 7.07
C PRO A 516 -19.69 -24.53 6.34
N LYS A 517 -20.11 -23.42 6.95
CA LYS A 517 -21.07 -22.46 6.37
C LYS A 517 -20.38 -21.33 5.61
N THR A 518 -19.18 -20.94 6.02
CA THR A 518 -18.51 -19.72 5.53
C THR A 518 -17.35 -19.99 4.57
N PHE A 519 -16.73 -21.17 4.64
CA PHE A 519 -15.62 -21.60 3.80
C PHE A 519 -16.13 -22.06 2.43
N ARG A 520 -16.44 -21.08 1.57
CA ARG A 520 -16.94 -21.29 0.20
C ARG A 520 -16.35 -20.26 -0.75
N ILE A 521 -16.40 -20.57 -2.04
CA ILE A 521 -16.04 -19.61 -3.09
C ILE A 521 -17.01 -18.44 -3.04
N ARG A 522 -16.47 -17.22 -3.00
CA ARG A 522 -17.24 -15.98 -3.08
C ARG A 522 -17.19 -15.46 -4.53
N PRO A 523 -18.31 -14.98 -5.09
CA PRO A 523 -18.32 -14.40 -6.43
C PRO A 523 -17.38 -13.19 -6.55
#